data_AF-A0A7X8B9A6-F1
#
_entry.id   AF-A0A7X8B9A6-F1
#
_cell.length_a   1.000
_cell.length_b   1.000
_cell.length_c   1.000
_cell.angle_alpha   90.00
_cell.angle_beta   90.00
_cell.angle_gamma   90.00
#
_symmetry.space_group_name_H-M   'P 1'
#
loop_
_entity.id
_entity.type
_entity.pdbx_description
1 polymer ?
#
loop_
_entity_poly.entity_id
_entity_poly.type
_entity_poly.pdbx_seq_one_letter_code
_entity_poly.pdbx_strand_id
1 'polypeptide(L)'
;MGAVVAPGVVSVPAGSRVADAIAAAGGLARDADCAELNLAAELPDGAQIVIGTTADPRGEMRTGQADSTGGSGSGTGGSGAGGSGGAATGGGTSSSTVNLNTATAAQLETLPGVGPVMAQRIIDWRTANGGFTRVEELQEVDGIGAKTYAKLAPLVHV
;
A
#
# COMPACT_ATOMS: atom_id res chain seq x y z
N MET A 1 0.52 -23.96 -0.88
CA MET A 1 -0.46 -24.53 -1.84
C MET A 1 -1.70 -23.66 -1.73
N GLY A 2 -2.15 -23.08 -2.84
CA GLY A 2 -3.23 -22.08 -2.82
C GLY A 2 -4.59 -22.68 -2.54
N ALA A 3 -5.47 -21.88 -1.92
CA ALA A 3 -6.81 -22.31 -1.52
C ALA A 3 -7.83 -22.28 -2.67
N VAL A 4 -7.61 -23.07 -3.71
CA VAL A 4 -8.56 -23.25 -4.84
C VAL A 4 -8.95 -24.71 -4.99
N VAL A 5 -10.13 -24.93 -5.57
CA VAL A 5 -10.69 -26.28 -5.78
C VAL A 5 -9.80 -27.12 -6.70
N ALA A 6 -9.23 -26.52 -7.75
CA ALA A 6 -8.28 -27.19 -8.65
C ALA A 6 -6.98 -26.37 -8.76
N PRO A 7 -5.97 -26.59 -7.89
CA PRO A 7 -4.67 -25.94 -8.02
C PRO A 7 -3.93 -26.47 -9.26
N GLY A 8 -3.51 -25.57 -10.15
CA GLY A 8 -2.81 -25.94 -11.38
C GLY A 8 -2.72 -24.80 -12.39
N VAL A 9 -2.32 -25.13 -13.62
CA VAL A 9 -2.31 -24.19 -14.75
C VAL A 9 -3.71 -24.15 -15.35
N VAL A 10 -4.25 -22.96 -15.53
CA VAL A 10 -5.59 -22.73 -16.08
C VAL A 10 -5.48 -21.75 -17.25
N SER A 11 -6.19 -22.03 -18.34
CA SER A 11 -6.26 -21.13 -19.50
C SER A 11 -7.48 -20.22 -19.39
N VAL A 12 -7.25 -18.92 -19.50
CA VAL A 12 -8.30 -17.89 -19.54
C VAL A 12 -8.16 -17.02 -20.79
N PRO A 13 -9.24 -16.38 -21.27
CA PRO A 13 -9.18 -15.43 -22.38
C PRO A 13 -8.21 -14.27 -22.11
N ALA A 14 -7.60 -13.71 -23.15
CA ALA A 14 -6.76 -12.52 -23.01
C ALA A 14 -7.58 -11.32 -22.49
N GLY A 15 -7.05 -10.60 -21.50
CA GLY A 15 -7.76 -9.52 -20.80
C GLY A 15 -8.66 -9.98 -19.64
N SER A 16 -8.62 -11.27 -19.30
CA SER A 16 -9.29 -11.79 -18.11
C SER A 16 -8.67 -11.23 -16.83
N ARG A 17 -9.50 -11.13 -15.78
CA ARG A 17 -9.07 -10.65 -14.47
C ARG A 17 -8.71 -11.81 -13.55
N VAL A 18 -8.07 -11.49 -12.43
CA VAL A 18 -7.75 -12.45 -11.36
C VAL A 18 -8.99 -13.25 -10.92
N ALA A 19 -10.16 -12.59 -10.80
CA ALA A 19 -11.43 -13.26 -10.48
C ALA A 19 -11.84 -14.34 -11.52
N ASP A 20 -11.61 -14.08 -12.81
CA ASP A 20 -11.98 -15.01 -13.89
C ASP A 20 -11.08 -16.25 -13.86
N ALA A 21 -9.80 -16.09 -13.53
CA ALA A 21 -8.88 -17.21 -13.33
C ALA A 21 -9.24 -18.05 -12.09
N ILE A 22 -9.72 -17.42 -11.01
CA ILE A 22 -10.21 -18.14 -9.83
C ILE A 22 -11.48 -18.94 -10.18
N ALA A 23 -12.40 -18.35 -10.93
CA ALA A 23 -13.60 -19.03 -11.41
C ALA A 23 -13.24 -20.22 -12.32
N ALA A 24 -12.28 -20.04 -13.22
CA ALA A 24 -11.76 -21.10 -14.09
C ALA A 24 -10.99 -22.19 -13.32
N ALA A 25 -10.38 -21.88 -12.17
CA ALA A 25 -9.76 -22.82 -11.25
C ALA A 25 -10.76 -23.61 -10.38
N GLY A 26 -12.06 -23.52 -10.67
CA GLY A 26 -13.12 -24.23 -9.94
C GLY A 26 -13.63 -23.47 -8.71
N GLY A 27 -13.25 -22.20 -8.56
CA GLY A 27 -13.68 -21.34 -7.47
C GLY A 27 -12.80 -21.45 -6.22
N LEU A 28 -13.17 -20.65 -5.23
CA LEU A 28 -12.48 -20.52 -3.96
C LEU A 28 -12.76 -21.72 -3.07
N ALA A 29 -11.72 -22.26 -2.43
CA ALA A 29 -11.88 -23.24 -1.36
C ALA A 29 -12.59 -22.60 -0.15
N ARG A 30 -13.15 -23.44 0.72
CA ARG A 30 -13.92 -22.99 1.89
C ARG A 30 -13.09 -22.18 2.89
N ASP A 31 -11.78 -22.41 2.91
CA ASP A 31 -10.79 -21.73 3.74
C ASP A 31 -9.97 -20.70 2.94
N ALA A 32 -10.42 -20.32 1.73
CA ALA A 32 -9.70 -19.35 0.91
C ALA A 32 -9.93 -17.93 1.39
N ASP A 33 -8.83 -17.19 1.57
CA ASP A 33 -8.89 -15.78 1.88
C ASP A 33 -8.19 -14.99 0.78
N CYS A 34 -8.96 -14.11 0.14
CA CYS A 34 -8.55 -13.28 -0.99
C CYS A 34 -8.46 -11.81 -0.60
N ALA A 35 -8.60 -11.46 0.69
CA ALA A 35 -8.76 -10.09 1.14
C ALA A 35 -7.61 -9.17 0.69
N GLU A 36 -6.40 -9.73 0.55
CA GLU A 36 -5.19 -9.02 0.13
C GLU A 36 -4.98 -9.03 -1.39
N LEU A 37 -5.78 -9.80 -2.15
CA LEU A 37 -5.60 -9.99 -3.58
C LEU A 37 -6.53 -9.08 -4.40
N ASN A 38 -5.97 -8.31 -5.32
CA ASN A 38 -6.76 -7.49 -6.23
C ASN A 38 -7.46 -8.37 -7.29
N LEU A 39 -8.69 -8.80 -6.98
CA LEU A 39 -9.54 -9.63 -7.85
C LEU A 39 -9.84 -8.98 -9.21
N ALA A 40 -9.77 -7.65 -9.28
CA ALA A 40 -10.01 -6.90 -10.51
C ALA A 40 -8.73 -6.69 -11.34
N ALA A 41 -7.55 -7.06 -10.86
CA ALA A 41 -6.33 -6.89 -11.63
C ALA A 41 -6.38 -7.68 -12.95
N GLU A 42 -5.89 -7.06 -14.02
CA GLU A 42 -5.72 -7.74 -15.32
C GLU A 42 -4.65 -8.82 -15.17
N LEU A 43 -4.93 -9.99 -15.74
CA LEU A 43 -4.04 -11.14 -15.66
C LEU A 43 -3.15 -11.18 -16.90
N PRO A 44 -1.84 -10.84 -16.80
CA PRO A 44 -0.92 -11.01 -17.90
C PRO A 44 -0.57 -12.49 -18.07
N ASP A 45 -0.12 -12.83 -19.27
CA ASP A 45 0.31 -14.20 -19.58
C ASP A 45 1.49 -14.63 -18.69
N GLY A 46 1.49 -15.90 -18.28
CA GLY A 46 2.50 -16.44 -17.37
C GLY A 46 2.47 -15.90 -15.93
N ALA A 47 1.42 -15.19 -15.52
CA ALA A 47 1.25 -14.75 -14.14
C ALA A 47 0.93 -15.91 -13.18
N GLN A 48 1.56 -15.89 -12.01
CA GLN A 48 1.27 -16.81 -10.93
C GLN A 48 0.40 -16.12 -9.88
N ILE A 49 -0.78 -16.67 -9.63
CA ILE A 49 -1.68 -16.21 -8.56
C ILE A 49 -1.54 -17.16 -7.37
N VAL A 50 -1.11 -16.63 -6.23
CA VAL A 50 -1.10 -17.33 -4.95
C VAL A 50 -2.32 -16.88 -4.17
N ILE A 51 -3.16 -17.83 -3.77
CA ILE A 51 -4.38 -17.57 -3.02
C ILE A 51 -4.14 -18.00 -1.58
N GLY A 52 -4.25 -17.05 -0.67
CA GLY A 52 -4.08 -17.24 0.76
C GLY A 52 -5.18 -18.11 1.36
N THR A 53 -4.95 -18.56 2.59
CA THR A 53 -5.98 -19.23 3.40
C THR A 53 -6.39 -18.33 4.55
N THR A 54 -7.51 -18.62 5.20
CA THR A 54 -7.94 -17.90 6.43
C THR A 54 -6.88 -17.94 7.55
N ALA A 55 -5.97 -18.92 7.53
CA ALA A 55 -4.86 -19.02 8.48
C ALA A 55 -3.58 -18.24 8.05
N ASP A 56 -3.42 -17.99 6.76
CA ASP A 56 -2.30 -17.21 6.19
C ASP A 56 -2.81 -16.45 4.95
N PRO A 57 -3.31 -15.22 5.13
CA PRO A 57 -3.99 -14.46 4.07
C PRO A 57 -2.98 -13.80 3.11
N ARG A 58 -1.85 -14.45 2.80
CA ARG A 58 -0.82 -13.91 1.90
C ARG A 58 -1.15 -14.16 0.43
N GLY A 59 -2.28 -13.63 -0.02
CA GLY A 59 -2.62 -13.63 -1.44
C GLY A 59 -1.66 -12.73 -2.20
N GLU A 60 -0.81 -13.29 -3.06
CA GLU A 60 0.12 -12.51 -3.90
C GLU A 60 -0.03 -12.88 -5.37
N MET A 61 -0.01 -11.86 -6.23
CA MET A 61 0.07 -12.03 -7.67
C MET A 61 1.51 -11.79 -8.11
N ARG A 62 2.23 -12.87 -8.43
CA ARG A 62 3.57 -12.81 -8.98
C ARG A 62 3.47 -12.79 -10.50
N THR A 63 3.48 -11.60 -11.08
CA THR A 63 3.73 -11.45 -12.50
C THR A 63 5.21 -11.76 -12.73
N GLY A 64 5.51 -12.73 -13.61
CA GLY A 64 6.89 -13.07 -13.97
C GLY A 64 7.57 -11.89 -14.65
N GLN A 65 8.16 -10.98 -13.87
CA GLN A 65 8.99 -9.92 -14.39
C GLN A 65 10.37 -10.52 -14.69
N ALA A 66 10.54 -10.99 -15.91
CA ALA A 66 11.84 -11.03 -16.55
C ALA A 66 12.30 -9.57 -16.73
N ASP A 67 12.94 -9.01 -15.70
CA ASP A 67 13.78 -7.82 -15.86
C ASP A 67 15.16 -8.10 -15.23
N SER A 68 16.09 -8.41 -16.13
CA SER A 68 17.40 -7.74 -16.20
C SER A 68 18.27 -7.72 -14.93
N THR A 69 18.86 -8.88 -14.57
CA THR A 69 20.16 -8.85 -13.86
C THR A 69 21.27 -8.57 -14.88
N GLY A 70 21.62 -7.29 -15.01
CA GLY A 70 22.81 -6.84 -15.71
C GLY A 70 23.04 -5.37 -15.45
N GLY A 71 23.82 -5.02 -14.42
CA GLY A 71 24.34 -3.67 -14.28
C GLY A 71 24.56 -3.17 -12.86
N SER A 72 25.55 -3.74 -12.17
CA SER A 72 26.35 -2.92 -11.25
C SER A 72 27.22 -2.01 -12.12
N GLY A 73 27.01 -0.70 -12.04
CA GLY A 73 27.68 0.25 -12.91
C GLY A 73 27.43 1.69 -12.47
N SER A 74 28.29 2.15 -11.57
CA SER A 74 28.52 3.57 -11.31
C SER A 74 28.83 4.29 -12.63
N GLY A 75 28.14 5.40 -12.90
CA GLY A 75 28.33 6.17 -14.12
C GLY A 75 27.50 7.45 -14.14
N THR A 76 28.10 8.53 -13.66
CA THR A 76 27.64 9.91 -13.76
C THR A 76 27.48 10.37 -15.22
N GLY A 77 26.43 11.14 -15.52
CA GLY A 77 26.45 12.12 -16.61
C GLY A 77 25.12 12.43 -17.30
N GLY A 78 24.62 13.64 -17.08
CA GLY A 78 24.19 14.52 -18.19
C GLY A 78 22.71 14.57 -18.59
N SER A 79 22.01 15.58 -18.04
CA SER A 79 21.15 16.58 -18.68
C SER A 79 20.17 16.26 -19.84
N GLY A 80 18.94 16.75 -19.66
CA GLY A 80 18.04 17.25 -20.72
C GLY A 80 16.64 16.65 -20.65
N ALA A 81 15.72 17.18 -19.82
CA ALA A 81 14.78 18.27 -20.13
C ALA A 81 13.53 17.84 -20.95
N GLY A 82 12.34 17.99 -20.33
CA GLY A 82 11.16 18.54 -21.01
C GLY A 82 9.89 17.69 -21.09
N GLY A 83 8.83 18.15 -20.41
CA GLY A 83 7.41 17.94 -20.77
C GLY A 83 6.69 16.87 -19.94
N SER A 84 6.00 17.18 -18.84
CA SER A 84 4.71 17.91 -18.68
C SER A 84 3.46 17.18 -19.18
N GLY A 85 2.50 17.03 -18.25
CA GLY A 85 1.08 16.71 -18.48
C GLY A 85 0.75 15.26 -18.14
N GLY A 86 0.06 14.89 -17.06
CA GLY A 86 -0.86 15.63 -16.19
C GLY A 86 -2.26 15.01 -16.27
N ALA A 87 -2.72 14.49 -15.13
CA ALA A 87 -4.12 14.22 -14.74
C ALA A 87 -4.89 13.13 -15.52
N ALA A 88 -5.77 12.31 -14.93
CA ALA A 88 -6.23 12.09 -13.56
C ALA A 88 -7.09 10.82 -13.55
N THR A 89 -7.19 10.15 -12.40
CA THR A 89 -8.43 9.53 -11.83
C THR A 89 -8.03 9.04 -10.43
N GLY A 90 -8.43 9.62 -9.30
CA GLY A 90 -9.73 10.19 -8.96
C GLY A 90 -10.62 9.09 -8.39
N GLY A 91 -10.42 8.71 -7.13
CA GLY A 91 -11.24 7.68 -6.47
C GLY A 91 -10.75 7.27 -5.09
N GLY A 92 -10.77 8.22 -4.14
CA GLY A 92 -10.47 7.95 -2.73
C GLY A 92 -11.00 9.06 -1.83
N THR A 93 -12.26 9.46 -2.01
CA THR A 93 -12.92 10.32 -1.03
C THR A 93 -13.34 9.46 0.14
N SER A 94 -12.44 9.37 1.12
CA SER A 94 -12.75 9.26 2.54
C SER A 94 -11.44 9.39 3.33
N SER A 95 -10.93 10.61 3.47
CA SER A 95 -10.27 11.12 4.69
C SER A 95 -9.55 12.43 4.38
N SER A 96 -10.25 13.56 4.50
CA SER A 96 -9.59 14.87 4.55
C SER A 96 -8.76 15.06 5.84
N THR A 97 -8.64 13.99 6.64
CA THR A 97 -7.95 13.90 7.92
C THR A 97 -6.95 12.75 7.88
N VAL A 98 -5.73 12.99 8.31
CA VAL A 98 -4.66 11.99 8.39
C VAL A 98 -4.88 11.13 9.65
N ASN A 99 -4.85 9.81 9.52
CA ASN A 99 -4.94 8.92 10.67
C ASN A 99 -3.56 8.76 11.33
N LEU A 100 -3.39 9.11 12.60
CA LEU A 100 -2.09 9.06 13.28
C LEU A 100 -1.56 7.62 13.49
N ASN A 101 -2.45 6.64 13.63
CA ASN A 101 -2.09 5.24 13.85
C ASN A 101 -1.64 4.54 12.58
N THR A 102 -2.23 4.86 11.43
CA THR A 102 -1.92 4.21 10.14
C THR A 102 -1.11 5.09 9.19
N ALA A 103 -0.94 6.38 9.48
CA ALA A 103 -0.18 7.26 8.61
C ALA A 103 1.30 6.85 8.48
N THR A 104 1.78 7.00 7.25
CA THR A 104 3.18 6.91 6.85
C THR A 104 3.90 8.23 7.11
N ALA A 105 5.24 8.20 7.16
CA ALA A 105 6.06 9.40 7.31
C ALA A 105 5.70 10.48 6.28
N ALA A 106 5.56 10.08 5.01
CA ALA A 106 5.19 10.98 3.92
C ALA A 106 3.82 11.65 4.13
N GLN A 107 2.83 10.93 4.71
CA GLN A 107 1.51 11.50 5.01
C GLN A 107 1.57 12.47 6.19
N LEU A 108 2.36 12.16 7.22
CA LEU A 108 2.59 13.08 8.34
C LEU A 108 3.32 14.35 7.88
N GLU A 109 4.26 14.23 6.94
CA GLU A 109 4.99 15.36 6.35
C GLU A 109 4.11 16.31 5.52
N THR A 110 2.95 15.87 5.05
CA THR A 110 1.99 16.77 4.38
C THR A 110 1.37 17.79 5.34
N LEU A 111 1.50 17.57 6.65
CA LEU A 111 0.87 18.39 7.66
C LEU A 111 1.68 19.67 7.96
N PRO A 112 1.01 20.82 8.16
CA PRO A 112 1.68 22.09 8.35
C PRO A 112 2.48 22.12 9.67
N GLY A 113 3.81 22.18 9.55
CA GLY A 113 4.73 22.21 10.70
C GLY A 113 5.27 20.83 11.10
N VAL A 114 4.94 19.77 10.35
CA VAL A 114 5.52 18.44 10.51
C VAL A 114 6.55 18.25 9.40
N GLY A 115 7.83 18.32 9.76
CA GLY A 115 8.93 17.95 8.87
C GLY A 115 9.30 16.47 9.01
N PRO A 116 10.25 15.97 8.19
CA PRO A 116 10.69 14.57 8.22
C PRO A 116 11.16 14.13 9.61
N VAL A 117 11.84 15.01 10.35
CA VAL A 117 12.27 14.72 11.74
C VAL A 117 11.08 14.57 12.68
N MET A 118 10.04 15.41 12.55
CA MET A 118 8.84 15.31 13.39
C MET A 118 8.00 14.08 13.03
N ALA A 119 7.87 13.78 11.74
CA ALA A 119 7.16 12.60 11.28
C ALA A 119 7.77 11.31 11.85
N GLN A 120 9.11 11.20 11.86
CA GLN A 120 9.80 10.08 12.50
C GLN A 120 9.50 10.02 14.01
N ARG A 121 9.56 11.15 14.73
CA ARG A 121 9.25 11.19 16.16
C ARG A 121 7.83 10.74 16.49
N ILE A 122 6.86 11.07 15.65
CA ILE A 122 5.46 10.62 15.80
C ILE A 122 5.39 9.09 15.65
N ILE A 123 6.11 8.51 14.70
CA ILE A 123 6.17 7.06 14.47
C ILE A 123 6.90 6.34 15.62
N ASP A 124 8.01 6.90 16.10
CA ASP A 124 8.74 6.38 17.26
C ASP A 124 7.87 6.41 18.51
N TRP A 125 7.19 7.53 18.77
CA TRP A 125 6.25 7.66 19.89
C TRP A 125 5.11 6.65 19.78
N ARG A 126 4.53 6.47 18.59
CA ARG A 126 3.50 5.45 18.32
C ARG A 126 3.99 4.04 18.63
N THR A 127 5.22 3.72 18.22
CA THR A 127 5.83 2.39 18.43
C THR A 127 6.15 2.15 19.90
N ALA A 128 6.59 3.18 20.62
CA ALA A 128 6.93 3.11 22.04
C ALA A 128 5.69 3.04 22.95
N ASN A 129 4.62 3.78 22.60
CA ASN A 129 3.40 3.91 23.42
C ASN A 129 2.25 3.00 22.94
N GLY A 130 2.42 2.29 21.81
CA GLY A 130 1.45 1.33 21.28
C GLY A 130 0.32 1.93 20.45
N GLY A 131 0.35 3.24 20.14
CA GLY A 131 -0.68 3.92 19.37
C GLY A 131 -1.08 5.27 19.96
N PHE A 132 -1.72 6.12 19.16
CA PHE A 132 -2.46 7.28 19.63
C PHE A 132 -3.90 6.85 19.93
N THR A 133 -4.35 7.06 21.16
CA THR A 133 -5.74 6.82 21.57
C THR A 133 -6.61 8.07 21.44
N ARG A 134 -5.97 9.24 21.43
CA ARG A 134 -6.60 10.55 21.30
C ARG A 134 -5.69 11.52 20.56
N VAL A 135 -6.29 12.53 19.93
CA VAL A 135 -5.54 13.54 19.15
C VAL A 135 -4.64 14.38 20.08
N GLU A 136 -4.99 14.57 21.36
CA GLU A 136 -4.19 15.38 22.28
C GLU A 136 -2.82 14.77 22.63
N GLU A 137 -2.66 13.46 22.48
CA GLU A 137 -1.40 12.73 22.74
C GLU A 137 -0.28 13.16 21.77
N LEU A 138 -0.65 13.80 20.66
CA LEU A 138 0.30 14.43 19.78
C LEU A 138 1.14 15.50 20.49
N GLN A 139 0.64 16.12 21.57
CA GLN A 139 1.40 17.08 22.40
C GLN A 139 2.44 16.41 23.31
N GLU A 140 2.37 15.10 23.53
CA GLU A 140 3.39 14.36 24.29
C GLU A 140 4.62 14.02 23.42
N VAL A 141 4.50 14.17 22.10
CA VAL A 141 5.62 14.00 21.17
C VAL A 141 6.57 15.18 21.29
N ASP A 142 7.84 14.89 21.56
CA ASP A 142 8.89 15.90 21.69
C ASP A 142 8.98 16.75 20.42
N GLY A 143 8.71 18.06 20.57
CA GLY A 143 8.73 19.03 19.49
C GLY A 143 7.35 19.47 18.96
N ILE A 144 6.27 18.82 19.36
CA ILE A 144 4.91 19.26 19.00
C ILE A 144 4.38 20.22 20.07
N GLY A 145 4.61 21.52 19.82
CA GLY A 145 4.06 22.57 20.68
C GLY A 145 2.59 22.87 20.37
N ALA A 146 1.91 23.57 21.29
CA ALA A 146 0.51 23.99 21.17
C ALA A 146 0.18 24.70 19.83
N LYS A 147 1.13 25.46 19.27
CA LYS A 147 0.99 26.13 17.97
C LYS A 147 0.91 25.15 16.79
N THR A 148 1.70 24.08 16.84
CA THR A 148 1.69 23.04 15.80
C THR A 148 0.45 22.19 15.99
N TYR A 149 0.17 21.74 17.22
CA TYR A 149 -1.04 20.99 17.57
C TYR A 149 -2.33 21.66 17.09
N ALA A 150 -2.52 22.97 17.33
CA ALA A 150 -3.72 23.69 16.91
C ALA A 150 -3.95 23.67 15.39
N LYS A 151 -2.88 23.58 14.59
CA LYS A 151 -2.95 23.45 13.14
C LYS A 151 -3.22 22.02 12.70
N LEU A 152 -2.76 21.04 13.48
CA LEU A 152 -2.89 19.60 13.20
C LEU A 152 -4.24 19.03 13.64
N ALA A 153 -4.79 19.48 14.76
CA ALA A 153 -6.03 18.98 15.34
C ALA A 153 -7.22 18.88 14.36
N PRO A 154 -7.50 19.84 13.45
CA PRO A 154 -8.59 19.71 12.47
C PRO A 154 -8.24 18.80 11.29
N LEU A 155 -6.97 18.43 11.10
CA LEU A 155 -6.45 17.67 9.97
C LEU A 155 -6.09 16.23 10.35
N VAL A 156 -6.20 15.83 11.62
CA VAL A 156 -5.79 14.50 12.09
C VAL A 156 -6.87 13.82 12.91
N HIS A 157 -6.86 12.49 12.88
CA HIS A 157 -7.69 11.63 13.73
C HIS A 157 -6.90 10.40 14.15
N VAL A 158 -7.40 9.64 15.11
CA VAL A 158 -6.80 8.38 15.61
C VAL A 158 -7.55 7.16 15.11
#